data_AF-A0A958BWY5-F1
#
_entry.id   AF-A0A958BWY5-F1
#
_cell.length_a   1.000
_cell.length_b   1.000
_cell.length_c   1.000
_cell.angle_alpha   90.00
_cell.angle_beta   90.00
_cell.angle_gamma   90.00
#
_symmetry.space_group_name_H-M   'P 1'
#
loop_
_entity.id
_entity.type
_entity.pdbx_description
1 polymer ?
#
loop_
_entity_poly.entity_id
_entity_poly.type
_entity_poly.pdbx_seq_one_letter_code
_entity_poly.pdbx_strand_id
1 'polypeptide(L)'
;MKRVTTLLKSLHSFFSKFKAKPELMSARYTLSGEQNHVLQSHIQRLETLLEEIRQSEERYRLLLELCTDYAYVFRIEPEKKISLEWATDSINQVTDLLPDDLNDSGDLSDRIFHPEDKTLAKHRLESLLTGQKNISEFR
;
A
#
# COMPACT_ATOMS: atom_id res chain seq x y z
N MET A 1 2.53 -62.75 24.52
CA MET A 1 3.64 -61.84 24.91
C MET A 1 4.86 -61.87 24.00
N LYS A 2 5.33 -63.02 23.46
CA LYS A 2 6.57 -63.08 22.64
C LYS A 2 6.52 -62.40 21.25
N ARG A 3 5.34 -62.27 20.61
CA ARG A 3 5.21 -61.65 19.27
C ARG A 3 5.28 -60.12 19.26
N VAL A 4 4.70 -59.46 20.29
CA VAL A 4 4.71 -57.99 20.43
C VAL A 4 6.13 -57.47 20.71
N THR A 5 6.90 -58.20 21.51
CA THR A 5 8.31 -57.88 21.79
C THR A 5 9.22 -58.00 20.58
N THR A 6 8.90 -58.88 19.62
CA THR A 6 9.68 -59.03 18.37
C THR A 6 9.39 -57.90 17.40
N LEU A 7 8.13 -57.46 17.29
CA LEU A 7 7.73 -56.30 16.49
C LEU A 7 8.31 -54.99 17.04
N LEU A 8 8.34 -54.80 18.36
CA LEU A 8 8.98 -53.64 19.00
C LEU A 8 10.51 -53.62 18.82
N LYS A 9 11.17 -54.78 18.87
CA LYS A 9 12.61 -54.90 18.58
C LYS A 9 12.92 -54.68 17.09
N SER A 10 12.03 -55.13 16.20
CA SER A 10 12.10 -54.89 14.76
C SER A 10 11.91 -53.41 14.42
N LEU A 11 10.90 -52.74 15.02
CA LEU A 11 10.73 -51.29 14.88
C LEU A 11 11.92 -50.53 15.46
N HIS A 12 12.40 -50.88 16.65
CA HIS A 12 13.56 -50.23 17.24
C HIS A 12 14.83 -50.41 16.39
N SER A 13 15.04 -51.59 15.80
CA SER A 13 16.12 -51.85 14.84
C SER A 13 15.96 -51.04 13.55
N PHE A 14 14.75 -50.97 13.00
CA PHE A 14 14.41 -50.19 11.81
C PHE A 14 14.62 -48.69 12.04
N PHE A 15 14.13 -48.15 13.17
CA PHE A 15 14.34 -46.77 13.60
C PHE A 15 15.79 -46.49 14.02
N SER A 16 16.56 -47.49 14.49
CA SER A 16 17.99 -47.33 14.77
C SER A 16 18.86 -47.32 13.51
N LYS A 17 18.45 -48.04 12.45
CA LYS A 17 19.06 -47.91 11.12
C LYS A 17 18.70 -46.58 10.45
N PHE A 18 17.58 -45.99 10.86
CA PHE A 18 17.13 -44.64 10.50
C PHE A 18 17.53 -43.56 11.53
N LYS A 19 18.31 -43.90 12.58
CA LYS A 19 18.95 -42.87 13.43
C LYS A 19 19.82 -42.08 12.47
N ALA A 20 19.36 -40.87 12.21
CA ALA A 20 19.65 -40.13 11.02
C ALA A 20 21.13 -40.19 10.67
N LYS A 21 21.43 -40.64 9.44
CA LYS A 21 22.77 -40.54 8.87
C LYS A 21 23.29 -39.12 9.18
N PRO A 22 24.49 -38.97 9.74
CA PRO A 22 25.04 -37.67 10.11
C PRO A 22 24.95 -36.65 8.97
N GLU A 23 25.10 -37.14 7.74
CA GLU A 23 24.97 -36.40 6.48
C GLU A 23 23.57 -35.79 6.26
N LEU A 24 22.49 -36.47 6.66
CA LEU A 24 21.12 -35.98 6.52
C LEU A 24 20.76 -34.95 7.60
N MET A 25 21.32 -35.11 8.80
CA MET A 25 21.18 -34.12 9.86
C MET A 25 21.98 -32.86 9.54
N SER A 26 23.24 -32.99 9.11
CA SER A 26 24.06 -31.85 8.71
C SER A 26 23.42 -31.12 7.53
N ALA A 27 22.96 -31.84 6.49
CA ALA A 27 22.25 -31.23 5.37
C ALA A 27 20.98 -30.47 5.81
N ARG A 28 20.21 -30.99 6.78
CA ARG A 28 19.02 -30.30 7.31
C ARG A 28 19.37 -29.07 8.13
N TYR A 29 20.43 -29.13 8.94
CA TYR A 29 20.92 -27.98 9.71
C TYR A 29 21.47 -26.89 8.80
N THR A 30 22.24 -27.26 7.77
CA THR A 30 22.75 -26.32 6.76
C THR A 30 21.61 -25.67 5.99
N LEU A 31 20.67 -26.47 5.45
CA LEU A 31 19.53 -25.95 4.71
C LEU A 31 18.64 -25.04 5.57
N SER A 32 18.38 -25.42 6.83
CA SER A 32 17.63 -24.57 7.76
C SER A 32 18.40 -23.29 8.14
N GLY A 33 19.73 -23.36 8.25
CA GLY A 33 20.58 -22.19 8.48
C GLY A 33 20.57 -21.23 7.28
N GLU A 34 20.69 -21.76 6.07
CA GLU A 34 20.57 -21.00 4.82
C GLU A 34 19.19 -20.35 4.69
N GLN A 35 18.11 -21.10 4.93
CA GLN A 35 16.75 -20.56 4.92
C GLN A 35 16.55 -19.47 5.97
N ASN A 36 17.08 -19.65 7.18
CA ASN A 36 17.04 -18.62 8.22
C ASN A 36 17.83 -17.38 7.79
N HIS A 37 18.99 -17.53 7.16
CA HIS A 37 19.80 -16.41 6.71
C HIS A 37 19.09 -15.61 5.59
N VAL A 38 18.46 -16.31 4.64
CA VAL A 38 17.62 -15.70 3.60
C VAL A 38 16.44 -14.96 4.23
N LEU A 39 15.74 -15.56 5.19
CA LEU A 39 14.61 -14.91 5.88
C LEU A 39 15.05 -13.64 6.63
N GLN A 40 16.18 -13.70 7.34
CA GLN A 40 16.74 -12.54 8.04
C GLN A 40 17.08 -11.40 7.06
N SER A 41 17.64 -11.73 5.89
CA SER A 41 17.91 -10.73 4.85
C SER A 41 16.63 -10.07 4.32
N HIS A 42 15.55 -10.85 4.12
CA HIS A 42 14.25 -10.30 3.69
C HIS A 42 13.63 -9.42 4.77
N ILE A 43 13.67 -9.84 6.04
CA ILE A 43 13.19 -9.05 7.17
C ILE A 43 13.94 -7.72 7.22
N GLN A 44 15.27 -7.75 7.17
CA GLN A 44 16.08 -6.54 7.19
C GLN A 44 15.74 -5.60 6.02
N ARG A 45 15.53 -6.16 4.83
CA ARG A 45 15.13 -5.37 3.65
C ARG A 45 13.75 -4.73 3.83
N LEU A 46 12.78 -5.47 4.38
CA LEU A 46 11.45 -4.94 4.65
C LEU A 46 11.49 -3.85 5.70
N GLU A 47 12.27 -4.01 6.77
CA GLU A 47 12.45 -3.00 7.80
C GLU A 47 13.04 -1.70 7.22
N THR A 48 14.07 -1.81 6.38
CA THR A 48 14.64 -0.64 5.71
C THR A 48 13.62 0.06 4.82
N LEU A 49 12.86 -0.70 4.01
CA LEU A 49 11.82 -0.12 3.15
C LEU A 49 10.71 0.56 3.95
N LEU A 50 10.29 -0.04 5.07
CA LEU A 50 9.27 0.53 5.94
C LEU A 50 9.76 1.85 6.57
N GLU A 51 11.02 1.92 7.01
CA GLU A 51 11.56 3.15 7.56
C GLU A 51 11.73 4.23 6.49
N GLU A 52 12.15 3.89 5.27
CA GLU A 52 12.19 4.82 4.14
C GLU A 52 10.80 5.39 3.82
N ILE A 53 9.78 4.53 3.79
CA ILE A 53 8.39 4.95 3.60
C ILE A 53 7.98 5.90 4.73
N ARG A 54 8.18 5.51 5.99
CA ARG A 54 7.79 6.31 7.16
C ARG A 54 8.46 7.69 7.15
N GLN A 55 9.74 7.76 6.83
CA GLN A 55 10.49 9.02 6.73
C GLN A 55 10.03 9.88 5.55
N SER A 56 9.61 9.25 4.44
CA SER A 56 9.03 9.99 3.31
C SER A 56 7.65 10.55 3.68
N GLU A 57 6.78 9.75 4.30
CA GLU A 57 5.45 10.15 4.75
C GLU A 57 5.51 11.29 5.76
N GLU A 58 6.38 11.20 6.76
CA GLU A 58 6.55 12.25 7.78
C GLU A 58 7.02 13.56 7.15
N ARG A 59 7.96 13.49 6.21
CA ARG A 59 8.43 14.66 5.45
C ARG A 59 7.33 15.27 4.59
N TYR A 60 6.54 14.45 3.90
CA TYR A 60 5.42 14.94 3.10
C TYR A 60 4.33 15.55 3.98
N ARG A 61 4.03 14.95 5.13
CA ARG A 61 3.08 15.50 6.11
C ARG A 61 3.52 16.88 6.59
N LEU A 62 4.77 17.02 7.01
CA LEU A 62 5.32 18.32 7.45
C LEU A 62 5.32 19.36 6.33
N LEU A 63 5.62 18.96 5.09
CA LEU A 63 5.53 19.88 3.94
C LEU A 63 4.10 20.34 3.68
N LEU A 64 3.11 19.44 3.81
CA LEU A 64 1.70 19.78 3.66
C LEU A 64 1.16 20.64 4.81
N GLU A 65 1.66 20.44 6.03
CA GLU A 65 1.33 21.29 7.19
C GLU A 65 1.90 22.71 7.05
N LEU A 66 3.04 22.86 6.34
CA LEU A 66 3.71 24.15 6.15
C LEU A 66 3.28 24.89 4.88
N CYS A 67 2.82 24.18 3.85
CA CYS A 67 2.28 24.83 2.66
C CYS A 67 0.90 25.42 2.99
N THR A 68 0.77 26.74 2.86
CA THR A 68 -0.53 27.46 2.90
C THR A 68 -1.46 27.04 1.74
N ASP A 69 -0.92 26.34 0.75
CA ASP A 69 -1.67 25.77 -0.36
C ASP A 69 -2.64 24.68 0.12
N TYR A 70 -3.65 24.42 -0.70
CA TYR A 70 -4.60 23.34 -0.47
C TYR A 70 -4.22 22.14 -1.35
N ALA A 71 -4.36 20.93 -0.80
CA ALA A 71 -4.20 19.69 -1.53
C ALA A 71 -5.46 18.84 -1.38
N TYR A 72 -5.81 18.10 -2.43
CA TYR A 72 -7.01 17.27 -2.46
C TYR A 72 -6.81 16.01 -3.31
N VAL A 73 -7.59 14.99 -2.99
CA VAL A 73 -7.68 13.73 -3.73
C VAL A 73 -9.15 13.49 -4.04
N PHE A 74 -9.46 13.44 -5.34
CA PHE A 74 -10.77 13.00 -5.82
C PHE A 74 -10.70 11.55 -6.27
N ARG A 75 -11.72 10.78 -5.92
CA ARG A 75 -12.01 9.49 -6.50
C ARG A 75 -13.04 9.66 -7.61
N ILE A 76 -12.79 9.02 -8.73
CA ILE A 76 -13.73 9.01 -9.86
C ILE A 76 -14.32 7.61 -9.95
N GLU A 77 -15.61 7.51 -9.65
CA GLU A 77 -16.37 6.26 -9.76
C GLU A 77 -16.64 5.91 -11.23
N PRO A 78 -16.92 4.63 -11.56
CA PRO A 78 -17.20 4.20 -12.94
C PRO A 78 -18.33 4.97 -13.63
N GLU A 79 -19.26 5.50 -12.85
CA GLU A 79 -20.39 6.34 -13.28
C GLU A 79 -19.99 7.79 -13.58
N LYS A 80 -18.68 8.10 -13.57
CA LYS A 80 -18.11 9.45 -13.65
C LYS A 80 -18.52 10.38 -12.50
N LYS A 81 -19.05 9.81 -11.43
CA LYS A 81 -19.27 10.54 -10.18
C LYS A 81 -17.92 10.83 -9.54
N ILE A 82 -17.69 12.08 -9.19
CA ILE A 82 -16.48 12.52 -8.49
C ILE A 82 -16.83 12.60 -7.00
N SER A 83 -16.01 11.99 -6.15
CA SER A 83 -16.12 12.09 -4.69
C SER A 83 -14.82 12.57 -4.09
N LEU A 84 -14.89 13.47 -3.10
CA LEU A 84 -13.70 13.91 -2.37
C LEU A 84 -13.28 12.80 -1.41
N GLU A 85 -12.11 12.22 -1.64
CA GLU A 85 -11.55 11.17 -0.80
C GLU A 85 -10.76 11.75 0.38
N TRP A 86 -10.02 12.82 0.13
CA TRP A 86 -9.22 13.51 1.14
C TRP A 86 -8.90 14.93 0.72
N ALA A 87 -8.81 15.86 1.67
CA ALA A 87 -8.29 17.20 1.45
C ALA A 87 -7.58 17.72 2.71
N THR A 88 -6.72 18.72 2.53
CA THR A 88 -6.15 19.50 3.65
C THR A 88 -7.21 20.43 4.25
N ASP A 89 -7.05 20.77 5.53
CA ASP A 89 -7.96 21.70 6.23
C ASP A 89 -8.02 23.10 5.58
N SER A 90 -6.97 23.47 4.84
CA SER A 90 -6.88 24.73 4.09
C SER A 90 -7.85 24.83 2.91
N ILE A 91 -8.47 23.72 2.47
CA ILE A 91 -9.37 23.75 1.30
C ILE A 91 -10.56 24.69 1.48
N ASN A 92 -11.10 24.77 2.70
CA ASN A 92 -12.21 25.66 3.03
C ASN A 92 -11.79 27.14 2.94
N GLN A 93 -10.53 27.46 3.24
CA GLN A 93 -10.03 28.84 3.25
C GLN A 93 -9.87 29.41 1.84
N VAL A 94 -9.61 28.54 0.85
CA VAL A 94 -9.34 28.97 -0.53
C VAL A 94 -10.58 28.84 -1.42
N THR A 95 -11.42 27.85 -1.16
CA THR A 95 -12.57 27.54 -2.03
C THR A 95 -13.92 27.93 -1.46
N ASP A 96 -13.99 28.33 -0.18
CA ASP A 96 -15.26 28.58 0.55
C ASP A 96 -16.27 27.41 0.49
N LEU A 97 -15.83 26.20 0.14
CA LEU A 97 -16.67 25.01 0.03
C LEU A 97 -16.56 24.15 1.29
N LEU A 98 -17.70 23.68 1.82
CA LEU A 98 -17.68 22.66 2.88
C LEU A 98 -17.56 21.25 2.27
N PRO A 99 -16.89 20.30 2.94
CA PRO A 99 -16.82 18.91 2.49
C PRO A 99 -18.21 18.26 2.24
N ASP A 100 -19.23 18.67 2.99
CA ASP A 100 -20.60 18.20 2.82
C ASP A 100 -21.26 18.69 1.52
N ASP A 101 -20.87 19.87 1.02
CA ASP A 101 -21.34 20.42 -0.26
C ASP A 101 -20.81 19.64 -1.47
N LEU A 102 -19.69 18.91 -1.30
CA LEU A 102 -19.01 18.16 -2.35
C LEU A 102 -19.61 16.76 -2.58
N ASN A 103 -20.33 16.23 -1.59
CA ASN A 103 -20.97 14.92 -1.65
C ASN A 103 -22.38 14.99 -2.25
N ASP A 104 -22.96 16.18 -2.34
CA ASP A 104 -24.27 16.38 -2.92
C ASP A 104 -24.19 16.41 -4.44
N SER A 105 -25.06 15.66 -5.09
CA SER A 105 -24.98 15.14 -6.47
C SER A 105 -24.96 16.15 -7.64
N GLY A 106 -24.68 17.44 -7.39
CA GLY A 106 -24.45 18.44 -8.42
C GLY A 106 -23.09 18.25 -9.10
N ASP A 107 -23.00 18.58 -10.39
CA ASP A 107 -21.72 18.62 -11.10
C ASP A 107 -20.83 19.67 -10.42
N LEU A 108 -19.86 19.21 -9.63
CA LEU A 108 -18.95 20.07 -8.87
C LEU A 108 -18.27 21.10 -9.79
N SER A 109 -18.06 20.70 -11.05
CA SER A 109 -17.55 21.55 -12.13
C SER A 109 -18.38 22.83 -12.33
N ASP A 110 -19.71 22.74 -12.17
CA ASP A 110 -20.63 23.86 -12.41
C ASP A 110 -20.66 24.88 -11.27
N ARG A 111 -20.30 24.47 -10.05
CA ARG A 111 -20.26 25.34 -8.86
C ARG A 111 -18.91 26.01 -8.66
N ILE A 112 -17.81 25.33 -9.01
CA ILE A 112 -16.46 25.80 -8.73
C ILE A 112 -15.89 26.64 -9.86
N PHE A 113 -16.09 26.23 -11.12
CA PHE A 113 -15.45 26.93 -12.24
C PHE A 113 -16.30 28.07 -12.76
N HIS A 114 -15.66 29.22 -13.01
CA HIS A 114 -16.28 30.32 -13.76
C HIS A 114 -16.81 29.80 -15.11
N PRO A 115 -17.97 30.28 -15.62
CA PRO A 115 -18.58 29.75 -16.84
C PRO A 115 -17.66 29.64 -18.06
N GLU A 116 -16.73 30.58 -18.22
CA GLU A 116 -15.76 30.57 -19.32
C GLU A 116 -14.69 29.47 -19.21
N ASP A 117 -14.42 29.04 -17.97
CA ASP A 117 -13.34 28.10 -17.67
C ASP A 117 -13.84 26.64 -17.66
N LYS A 118 -15.14 26.42 -17.78
CA LYS A 118 -15.77 25.09 -17.78
C LYS A 118 -15.22 24.18 -18.88
N THR A 119 -14.97 24.74 -20.07
CA THR A 119 -14.38 23.97 -21.19
C THR A 119 -12.95 23.54 -20.86
N LEU A 120 -12.17 24.43 -20.23
CA LEU A 120 -10.81 24.11 -19.79
C LEU A 120 -10.80 23.03 -18.70
N ALA A 121 -11.71 23.14 -17.72
CA ALA A 121 -11.89 22.15 -16.67
C ALA A 121 -12.24 20.76 -17.22
N LYS A 122 -13.13 20.71 -18.22
CA LYS A 122 -13.48 19.46 -18.91
C LYS A 122 -12.27 18.82 -19.59
N HIS A 123 -11.48 19.59 -20.34
CA HIS A 123 -10.27 19.07 -20.97
C HIS A 123 -9.23 18.59 -19.96
N ARG A 124 -9.08 19.31 -18.85
CA ARG A 124 -8.24 18.86 -17.74
C ARG A 124 -8.71 17.51 -17.20
N LEU A 125 -10.02 17.34 -16.96
CA LEU A 125 -10.58 16.06 -16.50
C LEU A 125 -10.34 14.93 -17.50
N GLU A 126 -10.52 15.18 -18.80
CA GLU A 126 -10.24 14.20 -19.86
C GLU A 126 -8.77 13.76 -19.84
N SER A 127 -7.81 14.70 -19.73
CA SER A 127 -6.38 14.35 -19.60
C SER A 127 -6.11 13.50 -18.36
N LEU A 128 -6.67 13.89 -17.21
CA LEU A 128 -6.48 13.17 -15.94
C LEU A 128 -7.06 11.75 -16.00
N LEU A 129 -8.22 11.56 -16.63
CA LEU A 129 -8.83 10.25 -16.84
C LEU A 129 -8.00 9.32 -17.73
N THR A 130 -7.16 9.88 -18.60
CA THR A 130 -6.17 9.12 -19.39
C THR A 130 -4.85 8.88 -18.66
N GLY A 131 -4.75 9.26 -17.39
CA GLY A 131 -3.55 9.14 -16.56
C GLY A 131 -2.47 10.18 -16.85
N GLN A 132 -2.79 11.21 -17.64
CA GLN A 132 -1.84 12.28 -17.97
C GLN A 132 -1.89 13.39 -16.94
N LYS A 133 -0.71 13.80 -16.45
CA LYS A 133 -0.56 14.98 -15.59
C LYS A 133 -0.99 16.23 -16.36
N ASN A 134 -1.74 17.11 -15.70
CA ASN A 134 -2.17 18.39 -16.26
C ASN A 134 -1.94 19.52 -15.24
N ILE A 135 -1.50 20.68 -15.73
CA ILE A 135 -1.42 21.94 -14.99
C ILE A 135 -2.28 22.94 -15.75
N SER A 136 -3.25 23.56 -15.07
CA SER A 136 -4.16 24.56 -15.63
C SER A 136 -4.34 25.69 -14.65
N GLU A 137 -4.48 26.90 -15.17
CA GLU A 137 -4.84 28.10 -14.43
C GLU A 137 -6.31 28.43 -14.70
N PHE A 138 -7.02 28.82 -13.64
CA PHE A 138 -8.43 29.19 -13.66
C PHE A 138 -8.58 30.58 -13.05
N ARG A 139 -9.66 31.27 -13.39
CA ARG A 139 -9.95 32.63 -12.93
C ARG A 139 -10.56 32.68 -11.55
#